data_AF-A0A2X1RML1-F1
#
_entry.id   AF-A0A2X1RML1-F1
#
_cell.length_a   1.000
_cell.length_b   1.000
_cell.length_c   1.000
_cell.angle_alpha   90.00
_cell.angle_beta   90.00
_cell.angle_gamma   90.00
#
_symmetry.space_group_name_H-M   'P 1'
#
loop_
_entity.id
_entity.type
_entity.pdbx_description
1 polymer ?
#
loop_
_entity_poly.entity_id
_entity_poly.type
_entity_poly.pdbx_seq_one_letter_code
_entity_poly.pdbx_strand_id
1 'polypeptide(L)'
;MASLIIYLKISNDWKNQVGEGKSVKWLTGQGGKGNEGVASYVRQMKYSIGYVEYAYAKQNQLAWISLQNQAGQFVQPSNESFMAAASHAKWHEKAGMGVILTNETGEKSWPITAASFILLNKYSDNPETTKNVLAFFDWAFSRGQDAATELDYVPIPADVVSTIKSQWKTELKQ
;
A
#
# COMPACT_ATOMS: atom_id res chain seq x y z
N MET A 1 6.98 -0.21 5.25
CA MET A 1 7.87 -0.76 4.21
C MET A 1 7.99 0.19 3.02
N ALA A 2 6.90 0.59 2.35
CA ALA A 2 6.94 1.48 1.19
C ALA A 2 7.70 2.81 1.40
N SER A 3 7.56 3.43 2.58
CA SER A 3 8.32 4.65 2.92
C SER A 3 9.83 4.42 2.96
N LEU A 4 10.33 3.22 3.22
CA LEU A 4 11.78 2.94 3.22
C LEU A 4 12.32 2.75 1.79
N ILE A 5 11.49 2.17 0.92
CA ILE A 5 11.85 1.92 -0.48
C ILE A 5 12.05 3.23 -1.24
N ILE A 6 11.25 4.27 -0.95
CA ILE A 6 11.47 5.57 -1.60
C ILE A 6 12.81 6.19 -1.19
N TYR A 7 13.21 6.07 0.09
CA TYR A 7 14.51 6.56 0.54
C TYR A 7 15.67 5.84 -0.14
N LEU A 8 15.54 4.55 -0.47
CA LEU A 8 16.55 3.86 -1.29
C LEU A 8 16.70 4.43 -2.70
N LYS A 9 15.62 4.94 -3.29
CA LYS A 9 15.62 5.50 -4.64
C LYS A 9 16.25 6.90 -4.69
N ILE A 10 16.26 7.63 -3.57
CA ILE A 10 16.67 9.04 -3.52
C ILE A 10 17.89 9.33 -2.62
N SER A 11 18.29 8.41 -1.75
CA SER A 11 19.39 8.60 -0.80
C SER A 11 20.35 7.40 -0.80
N ASN A 12 21.59 7.65 -1.26
CA ASN A 12 22.66 6.66 -1.21
C ASN A 12 23.06 6.32 0.24
N ASP A 13 23.03 7.29 1.15
CA ASP A 13 23.35 7.07 2.56
C ASP A 13 22.34 6.12 3.21
N TRP A 14 21.04 6.34 2.98
CA TRP A 14 20.00 5.43 3.47
C TRP A 14 20.20 4.01 2.93
N LYS A 15 20.49 3.91 1.62
CA LYS A 15 20.74 2.63 0.95
C LYS A 15 21.91 1.86 1.54
N ASN A 16 22.99 2.55 1.87
CA ASN A 16 24.20 1.91 2.39
C ASN A 16 24.13 1.61 3.89
N GLN A 17 23.42 2.42 4.68
CA GLN A 17 23.42 2.32 6.15
C GLN A 17 22.22 1.57 6.72
N VAL A 18 21.04 1.71 6.12
CA VAL A 18 19.77 1.19 6.68
C VAL A 18 19.12 0.15 5.77
N GLY A 19 19.04 0.43 4.46
CA GLY A 19 18.41 -0.48 3.49
C GLY A 19 16.88 -0.48 3.53
N GLU A 20 16.28 -1.56 3.03
CA GLU A 20 14.84 -1.84 3.10
C GLU A 20 14.58 -3.20 3.75
N GLY A 21 13.38 -3.36 4.32
CA GLY A 21 12.93 -4.62 4.89
C GLY A 21 11.65 -4.49 5.69
N LYS A 22 11.12 -5.64 6.14
CA LYS A 22 10.05 -5.69 7.14
C LYS A 22 10.52 -5.19 8.51
N SER A 23 11.82 -5.36 8.79
CA SER A 23 12.54 -4.83 9.93
C SER A 23 13.89 -4.31 9.44
N VAL A 24 14.32 -3.16 9.95
CA VAL A 24 15.60 -2.53 9.62
C VAL A 24 16.28 -2.05 10.90
N LYS A 25 17.60 -1.86 10.85
CA LYS A 25 18.36 -1.28 11.95
C LYS A 25 18.22 0.24 11.91
N TRP A 26 17.21 0.77 12.61
CA TRP A 26 16.97 2.20 12.71
C TRP A 26 18.16 2.92 13.36
N LEU A 27 18.57 4.05 12.78
CA LEU A 27 19.65 4.89 13.33
C LEU A 27 19.21 5.65 14.59
N THR A 28 17.92 5.98 14.69
CA THR A 28 17.30 6.68 15.81
C THR A 28 15.78 6.48 15.79
N GLY A 29 15.08 7.01 16.80
CA GLY A 29 13.63 7.02 16.90
C GLY A 29 13.08 6.03 17.93
N GLN A 30 11.78 6.16 18.22
CA GLN A 30 11.05 5.24 19.10
C GLN A 30 10.16 4.31 18.28
N GLY A 31 10.16 3.03 18.62
CA GLY A 31 9.34 2.02 17.95
C GLY A 31 7.90 2.01 18.48
N GLY A 32 6.94 2.40 17.64
CA GLY A 32 5.51 2.19 17.89
C GLY A 32 5.06 0.80 17.41
N LYS A 33 4.25 0.11 18.21
CA LYS A 33 3.65 -1.18 17.80
C LYS A 33 2.48 -0.93 16.84
N GLY A 34 2.63 -1.33 15.58
CA GLY A 34 1.59 -1.15 14.55
C GLY A 34 1.37 0.31 14.16
N ASN A 35 0.39 0.56 13.28
CA ASN A 35 0.03 1.93 12.90
C ASN A 35 -0.55 2.71 14.09
N GLU A 36 -1.31 2.02 14.95
CA GLU A 36 -1.93 2.58 16.16
C GLU A 36 -0.87 3.14 17.11
N GLY A 37 0.18 2.36 17.38
CA GLY A 37 1.26 2.77 18.28
C GLY A 37 2.04 3.97 17.74
N VAL A 38 2.36 3.96 16.44
CA VAL A 38 3.05 5.10 15.80
C VAL A 38 2.17 6.34 15.79
N ALA A 39 0.89 6.23 15.41
CA ALA A 39 -0.07 7.33 15.42
C ALA A 39 -0.24 7.94 16.82
N SER A 40 -0.34 7.08 17.84
CA SER A 40 -0.42 7.51 19.25
C SER A 40 0.82 8.31 19.67
N TYR A 41 2.02 7.83 19.34
CA TYR A 41 3.26 8.57 19.64
C TYR A 41 3.33 9.91 18.91
N VAL A 42 2.97 9.96 17.63
CA VAL A 42 2.94 11.22 16.86
C VAL A 42 1.99 12.22 17.51
N ARG A 43 0.83 11.77 17.99
CA ARG A 43 -0.16 12.62 18.66
C ARG A 43 0.34 13.16 20.00
N GLN A 44 1.04 12.35 20.78
CA GLN A 44 1.44 12.67 22.15
C GLN A 44 2.76 13.45 22.22
N MET A 45 3.69 13.18 21.32
CA MET A 45 5.04 13.75 21.34
C MET A 45 5.11 15.01 20.49
N LYS A 46 5.38 16.14 21.13
CA LYS A 46 5.58 17.41 20.42
C LYS A 46 6.78 17.33 19.47
N TYR A 47 6.63 17.96 18.30
CA TYR A 47 7.66 18.02 17.26
C TYR A 47 8.12 16.64 16.73
N SER A 48 7.23 15.65 16.80
CA SER A 48 7.50 14.30 16.31
C SER A 48 7.14 14.14 14.83
N ILE A 49 7.72 13.11 14.20
CA ILE A 49 7.40 12.66 12.86
C ILE A 49 7.29 11.14 12.86
N GLY A 50 6.29 10.61 12.14
CA GLY A 50 6.08 9.18 11.97
C GLY A 50 5.52 8.88 10.58
N TYR A 51 5.60 7.61 10.19
CA TYR A 51 4.98 7.12 8.96
C TYR A 51 3.87 6.14 9.34
N VAL A 52 2.67 6.41 8.88
CA VAL A 52 1.48 5.58 9.09
C VAL A 52 0.70 5.49 7.79
N GLU A 53 -0.15 4.48 7.69
CA GLU A 53 -1.17 4.41 6.64
C GLU A 53 -2.15 5.60 6.76
N TYR A 54 -2.68 6.09 5.64
CA TYR A 54 -3.43 7.35 5.55
C TYR A 54 -4.70 7.37 6.41
N ALA A 55 -5.47 6.28 6.45
CA ALA A 55 -6.68 6.20 7.26
C ALA A 55 -6.36 6.42 8.75
N TYR A 56 -5.23 5.92 9.24
CA TYR A 56 -4.78 6.16 10.61
C TYR A 56 -4.46 7.63 10.88
N ALA A 57 -3.80 8.32 9.95
CA ALA A 57 -3.55 9.74 10.09
C ALA A 57 -4.86 10.55 10.11
N LYS A 58 -5.79 10.23 9.20
CA LYS A 58 -7.08 10.91 9.06
C LYS A 58 -7.99 10.70 10.27
N GLN A 59 -8.21 9.45 10.68
CA GLN A 59 -9.08 9.10 11.81
C GLN A 59 -8.53 9.64 13.14
N ASN A 60 -7.20 9.72 13.30
CA ASN A 60 -6.57 10.28 14.49
C ASN A 60 -6.33 11.80 14.41
N GLN A 61 -6.81 12.47 13.36
CA GLN A 61 -6.68 13.92 13.15
C GLN A 61 -5.22 14.39 13.24
N LEU A 62 -4.29 13.60 12.71
CA LEU A 62 -2.88 13.95 12.67
C LEU A 62 -2.64 14.94 11.53
N ALA A 63 -1.70 15.87 11.73
CA ALA A 63 -1.18 16.64 10.62
C ALA A 63 -0.37 15.74 9.68
N TRP A 64 -0.52 15.92 8.38
CA TRP A 64 0.29 15.27 7.35
C TRP A 64 0.89 16.30 6.40
N ILE A 65 1.82 15.85 5.57
CA ILE A 65 2.58 16.69 4.64
C ILE A 65 2.19 16.36 3.19
N SER A 66 2.36 17.34 2.30
CA SER A 66 2.50 17.06 0.87
C SER A 66 3.89 16.53 0.55
N LEU A 67 4.00 15.68 -0.45
CA LEU A 67 5.28 15.19 -0.96
C LEU A 67 5.44 15.54 -2.44
N GLN A 68 6.67 15.85 -2.83
CA GLN A 68 7.02 16.00 -4.24
C GLN A 68 7.06 14.62 -4.90
N ASN A 69 6.36 14.45 -6.02
CA ASN A 69 6.37 13.23 -6.81
C ASN A 69 7.44 13.23 -7.89
N GLN A 70 7.55 12.12 -8.62
CA GLN A 70 8.53 11.95 -9.68
C GLN A 70 8.40 13.00 -10.80
N ALA A 71 7.19 13.53 -11.02
CA ALA A 71 6.93 14.61 -11.99
C ALA A 71 7.27 16.01 -11.44
N GLY A 72 7.81 16.12 -10.23
CA GLY A 72 8.19 17.38 -9.60
C GLY A 72 7.03 18.13 -8.94
N GLN A 73 5.83 17.55 -8.89
CA GLN A 73 4.63 18.17 -8.32
C GLN A 73 4.48 17.84 -6.84
N PHE A 74 4.09 18.82 -6.03
CA PHE A 74 3.71 18.57 -4.63
C PHE A 74 2.26 18.09 -4.58
N VAL A 75 2.08 16.84 -4.16
CA VAL A 75 0.78 16.16 -4.12
C VAL A 75 0.38 15.94 -2.65
N GLN A 76 -0.92 15.87 -2.36
CA GLN A 76 -1.47 15.49 -1.06
C GLN A 76 -1.83 14.00 -1.05
N PRO A 77 -1.76 13.30 0.10
CA PRO A 77 -2.29 11.95 0.20
C PRO A 77 -3.82 11.98 0.09
N SER A 78 -4.38 11.29 -0.90
CA SER A 78 -5.82 11.17 -1.13
C SER A 78 -6.12 9.94 -1.98
N ASN A 79 -7.39 9.51 -2.01
CA ASN A 79 -7.81 8.39 -2.85
C ASN A 79 -7.41 8.59 -4.31
N GLU A 80 -7.58 9.80 -4.84
CA GLU A 80 -7.21 10.15 -6.21
C GLU A 80 -5.71 10.03 -6.47
N SER A 81 -4.86 10.46 -5.53
CA SER A 81 -3.40 10.43 -5.71
C SER A 81 -2.82 9.02 -5.56
N PHE A 82 -3.43 8.19 -4.70
CA PHE A 82 -3.10 6.77 -4.60
C PHE A 82 -3.56 5.99 -5.84
N MET A 83 -4.76 6.26 -6.36
CA MET A 83 -5.26 5.67 -7.60
C MET A 83 -4.39 6.05 -8.80
N ALA A 84 -3.95 7.31 -8.87
CA ALA A 84 -3.03 7.76 -9.91
C ALA A 84 -1.74 6.92 -9.90
N ALA A 85 -1.11 6.75 -8.73
CA ALA A 85 0.08 5.90 -8.61
C ALA A 85 -0.21 4.44 -9.01
N ALA A 86 -1.32 3.86 -8.55
CA ALA A 86 -1.71 2.48 -8.88
C ALA A 86 -1.97 2.26 -10.38
N SER A 87 -2.50 3.26 -11.09
CA SER A 87 -2.78 3.18 -12.53
C SER A 87 -1.54 3.14 -13.41
N HIS A 88 -0.42 3.70 -12.91
CA HIS A 88 0.87 3.67 -13.60
C HIS A 88 1.70 2.41 -13.27
N ALA A 89 1.27 1.63 -12.28
CA ALA A 89 1.99 0.45 -11.86
C ALA A 89 1.89 -0.69 -12.89
N LYS A 90 3.02 -1.37 -13.11
CA LYS A 90 3.14 -2.46 -14.08
C LYS A 90 2.78 -3.81 -13.46
N TRP A 91 1.50 -3.99 -13.13
CA TRP A 91 0.96 -5.13 -12.36
C TRP A 91 1.32 -6.53 -12.86
N HIS A 92 1.67 -6.64 -14.14
CA HIS A 92 2.02 -7.89 -14.84
C HIS A 92 3.53 -8.17 -14.90
N GLU A 93 4.39 -7.24 -14.50
CA GLU A 93 5.85 -7.40 -14.60
C GLU A 93 6.44 -8.35 -13.55
N LYS A 94 5.71 -8.65 -12.48
CA LYS A 94 6.17 -9.51 -11.39
C LYS A 94 5.16 -10.62 -11.14
N ALA A 95 5.68 -11.84 -10.95
CA ALA A 95 4.87 -12.98 -10.54
C ALA A 95 4.10 -12.65 -9.25
N GLY A 96 2.83 -13.06 -9.20
CA GLY A 96 1.95 -12.79 -8.06
C GLY A 96 1.61 -11.31 -7.83
N MET A 97 1.79 -10.46 -8.85
CA MET A 97 1.49 -9.02 -8.80
C MET A 97 2.28 -8.28 -7.70
N GLY A 98 3.45 -8.79 -7.30
CA GLY A 98 4.33 -8.21 -6.29
C GLY A 98 5.05 -6.94 -6.77
N VAL A 99 4.29 -5.95 -7.25
CA VAL A 99 4.76 -4.67 -7.74
C VAL A 99 5.01 -3.68 -6.60
N ILE A 100 5.99 -2.80 -6.81
CA ILE A 100 6.38 -1.77 -5.86
C ILE A 100 5.83 -0.44 -6.38
N LEU A 101 4.78 0.08 -5.74
CA LEU A 101 4.08 1.31 -6.15
C LEU A 101 4.73 2.61 -5.62
N THR A 102 6.01 2.56 -5.24
CA THR A 102 6.70 3.74 -4.71
C THR A 102 7.32 4.55 -5.83
N ASN A 103 7.12 5.86 -5.79
CA ASN A 103 7.62 6.82 -6.78
C ASN A 103 7.22 6.45 -8.22
N GLU A 104 5.95 6.09 -8.39
CA GLU A 104 5.35 5.88 -9.72
C GLU A 104 5.25 7.20 -10.49
N THR A 105 5.25 7.09 -11.82
CA THR A 105 5.10 8.25 -12.71
C THR A 105 3.71 8.88 -12.60
N GLY A 106 3.52 10.09 -13.13
CA GLY A 106 2.23 10.76 -13.23
C GLY A 106 2.14 12.00 -12.34
N GLU A 107 1.53 13.07 -12.85
CA GLU A 107 1.48 14.38 -12.18
C GLU A 107 0.71 14.37 -10.86
N LYS A 108 -0.24 13.45 -10.71
CA LYS A 108 -1.08 13.30 -9.51
C LYS A 108 -0.65 12.13 -8.61
N SER A 109 0.40 11.40 -8.97
CA SER A 109 0.77 10.18 -8.26
C SER A 109 1.34 10.51 -6.88
N TRP A 110 0.79 9.88 -5.84
CA TRP A 110 1.36 9.95 -4.51
C TRP A 110 2.65 9.12 -4.42
N PRO A 111 3.76 9.66 -3.89
CA PRO A 111 5.07 9.00 -4.00
C PRO A 111 5.21 7.74 -3.14
N ILE A 112 4.43 7.60 -2.07
CA ILE A 112 4.53 6.49 -1.12
C ILE A 112 3.22 5.70 -1.13
N THR A 113 3.00 4.96 -2.22
CA THR A 113 1.83 4.09 -2.39
C THR A 113 2.25 2.63 -2.24
N ALA A 114 1.37 1.81 -1.67
CA ALA A 114 1.61 0.37 -1.49
C ALA A 114 0.32 -0.42 -1.70
N ALA A 115 0.43 -1.57 -2.34
CA ALA A 115 -0.64 -2.55 -2.36
C ALA A 115 -0.56 -3.45 -1.12
N SER A 116 -1.73 -3.84 -0.59
CA SER A 116 -1.84 -4.94 0.36
C SER A 116 -2.26 -6.21 -0.39
N PHE A 117 -1.74 -7.36 0.03
CA PHE A 117 -1.91 -8.62 -0.68
C PHE A 117 -2.59 -9.66 0.20
N ILE A 118 -3.46 -10.44 -0.43
CA ILE A 118 -4.02 -11.67 0.13
C ILE A 118 -3.23 -12.84 -0.42
N LEU A 119 -2.77 -13.72 0.47
CA LEU A 119 -2.05 -14.93 0.10
C LEU A 119 -3.00 -16.13 0.16
N LEU A 120 -3.06 -16.89 -0.93
CA LEU A 120 -3.81 -18.13 -1.03
C LEU A 120 -2.86 -19.26 -1.43
N ASN A 121 -3.08 -20.45 -0.87
CA ASN A 121 -2.34 -21.63 -1.31
C ASN A 121 -2.79 -22.02 -2.72
N LYS A 122 -1.83 -22.24 -3.62
CA LYS A 122 -2.12 -22.74 -4.98
C LYS A 122 -2.73 -24.14 -4.98
N TYR A 123 -2.37 -24.93 -3.98
CA TYR A 123 -2.88 -26.26 -3.70
C TYR A 123 -3.53 -26.22 -2.32
N SER A 124 -4.82 -26.47 -2.26
CA SER A 124 -5.56 -26.44 -0.99
C SER A 124 -6.11 -27.82 -0.70
N ASP A 125 -5.85 -28.31 0.51
CA ASP A 125 -6.48 -29.53 1.03
C ASP A 125 -7.98 -29.32 1.32
N ASN A 126 -8.46 -28.08 1.24
CA ASN A 126 -9.86 -27.71 1.40
C ASN A 126 -10.33 -26.76 0.26
N PRO A 127 -10.73 -27.33 -0.90
CA PRO A 127 -11.18 -26.57 -2.06
C PRO A 127 -12.40 -25.68 -1.77
N GLU A 128 -13.34 -26.13 -0.93
CA GLU A 128 -14.54 -25.37 -0.57
C GLU A 128 -14.19 -24.08 0.20
N THR A 129 -13.21 -24.13 1.11
CA THR A 129 -12.72 -22.92 1.78
C THR A 129 -12.13 -21.94 0.78
N THR A 130 -11.31 -22.42 -0.16
CA THR A 130 -10.72 -21.59 -1.21
C THR A 130 -11.81 -20.91 -2.04
N LYS A 131 -12.82 -21.66 -2.47
CA LYS A 131 -13.96 -21.14 -3.22
C LYS A 131 -14.73 -20.06 -2.45
N ASN A 132 -14.99 -20.25 -1.16
CA ASN A 132 -15.66 -19.25 -0.33
C ASN A 132 -14.83 -17.97 -0.16
N VAL A 133 -13.51 -18.09 -0.02
CA VAL A 133 -12.61 -16.92 0.03
C VAL A 133 -12.63 -16.16 -1.29
N LEU A 134 -12.55 -16.85 -2.43
CA LEU A 134 -12.64 -16.21 -3.75
C LEU A 134 -13.99 -15.52 -3.96
N ALA A 135 -15.10 -16.15 -3.54
CA ALA A 135 -16.43 -15.56 -3.62
C ALA A 135 -16.56 -14.29 -2.74
N PHE A 136 -15.96 -14.30 -1.55
CA PHE A 136 -15.91 -13.13 -0.67
C PHE A 136 -15.17 -11.96 -1.34
N PHE A 137 -13.98 -12.19 -1.91
CA PHE A 137 -13.23 -11.13 -2.58
C PHE A 137 -13.88 -10.68 -3.89
N ASP A 138 -14.53 -11.58 -4.64
CA ASP A 138 -15.34 -11.22 -5.80
C ASP A 138 -16.49 -10.28 -5.44
N TRP A 139 -17.18 -10.58 -4.34
CA TRP A 139 -18.20 -9.69 -3.76
C TRP A 139 -17.58 -8.36 -3.30
N ALA A 140 -16.45 -8.39 -2.60
CA ALA A 140 -15.79 -7.18 -2.11
C ALA A 140 -15.38 -6.24 -3.27
N PHE A 141 -14.86 -6.78 -4.38
CA PHE A 141 -14.50 -5.98 -5.55
C PHE A 141 -15.71 -5.41 -6.30
N SER A 142 -16.86 -6.08 -6.25
CA SER A 142 -18.07 -5.67 -6.98
C SER A 142 -19.05 -4.83 -6.17
N ARG A 143 -19.07 -4.98 -4.84
CA ARG A 143 -20.04 -4.35 -3.92
C ARG A 143 -19.40 -3.61 -2.75
N GLY A 144 -18.11 -3.83 -2.47
CA GLY A 144 -17.42 -3.27 -1.31
C GLY A 144 -16.69 -1.96 -1.57
N GLN A 145 -16.78 -1.36 -2.76
CA GLN A 145 -16.04 -0.14 -3.10
C GLN A 145 -16.47 1.06 -2.25
N ASP A 146 -17.77 1.19 -1.98
CA ASP A 146 -18.31 2.26 -1.14
C ASP A 146 -17.81 2.10 0.31
N ALA A 147 -17.88 0.89 0.86
CA ALA A 147 -17.38 0.59 2.19
C ALA A 147 -15.86 0.82 2.32
N ALA A 148 -15.08 0.49 1.29
CA ALA A 148 -13.66 0.80 1.26
C ALA A 148 -13.43 2.32 1.29
N THR A 149 -14.19 3.07 0.49
CA THR A 149 -14.10 4.54 0.43
C THR A 149 -14.50 5.20 1.76
N GLU A 150 -15.56 4.70 2.42
CA GLU A 150 -15.98 5.16 3.75
C GLU A 150 -14.90 4.96 4.83
N LEU A 151 -14.09 3.90 4.68
CA LEU A 151 -12.96 3.60 5.54
C LEU A 151 -11.64 4.25 5.08
N ASP A 152 -11.71 5.19 4.13
CA ASP A 152 -10.56 5.88 3.54
C ASP A 152 -9.57 4.98 2.80
N TYR A 153 -10.01 3.80 2.38
CA TYR A 153 -9.26 2.92 1.48
C TYR A 153 -9.55 3.22 0.02
N VAL A 154 -8.54 2.96 -0.80
CA VAL A 154 -8.58 3.14 -2.25
C VAL A 154 -9.26 1.93 -2.90
N PRO A 155 -10.38 2.12 -3.63
CA PRO A 155 -10.92 1.06 -4.46
C PRO A 155 -9.90 0.61 -5.50
N ILE A 156 -9.75 -0.71 -5.67
CA ILE A 156 -8.84 -1.26 -6.67
C ILE A 156 -9.39 -0.93 -8.07
N PRO A 157 -8.56 -0.38 -8.99
CA PRO A 157 -8.98 -0.11 -10.37
C PRO A 157 -9.56 -1.34 -11.08
N ALA A 158 -10.58 -1.13 -11.94
CA ALA A 158 -11.32 -2.22 -12.57
C ALA A 158 -10.44 -3.11 -13.48
N ASP A 159 -9.44 -2.54 -14.13
CA ASP A 159 -8.45 -3.25 -14.94
C ASP A 159 -7.55 -4.17 -14.08
N VAL A 160 -7.19 -3.71 -12.88
CA VAL A 160 -6.43 -4.51 -11.91
C VAL A 160 -7.30 -5.64 -11.36
N VAL A 161 -8.57 -5.39 -11.04
CA VAL A 161 -9.52 -6.44 -10.62
C VAL A 161 -9.70 -7.50 -11.72
N SER A 162 -9.83 -7.08 -12.98
CA SER A 162 -9.90 -8.00 -14.12
C SER A 162 -8.65 -8.88 -14.20
N THR A 163 -7.47 -8.29 -14.02
CA THR A 163 -6.19 -9.00 -13.99
C THR A 163 -6.15 -10.05 -12.86
N ILE A 164 -6.56 -9.67 -11.64
CA ILE A 164 -6.64 -10.58 -10.48
C ILE A 164 -7.55 -11.78 -10.79
N LYS A 165 -8.77 -11.53 -11.29
CA LYS A 165 -9.73 -12.57 -11.63
C LYS A 165 -9.24 -13.50 -12.74
N SER A 166 -8.50 -12.97 -13.71
CA SER A 166 -7.86 -13.78 -14.73
C SER A 166 -6.80 -14.70 -14.14
N GLN A 167 -5.96 -14.21 -13.23
CA GLN A 167 -4.93 -15.01 -12.57
C GLN A 167 -5.51 -16.11 -11.67
N TRP A 168 -6.63 -15.87 -10.99
CA TRP A 168 -7.29 -16.90 -10.19
C TRP A 168 -7.65 -18.14 -11.02
N LYS A 169 -8.04 -17.97 -12.28
CA LYS A 169 -8.40 -19.07 -13.18
C LYS A 169 -7.19 -19.89 -13.64
N THR A 170 -6.00 -19.29 -13.66
CA THR A 170 -4.79 -19.93 -14.20
C THR A 170 -3.85 -20.45 -13.11
N GLU A 171 -3.82 -19.80 -11.95
CA GLU A 171 -2.84 -20.06 -10.88
C GLU A 171 -3.37 -20.91 -9.73
N LEU A 172 -4.69 -20.92 -9.51
CA LEU A 172 -5.32 -21.75 -8.49
C LEU A 172 -5.81 -23.03 -9.14
N LYS A 173 -5.31 -24.17 -8.67
CA LYS A 173 -5.86 -25.46 -9.07
C LYS A 173 -7.04 -25.76 -8.15
N GLN A 174 -8.23 -25.85 -8.74
CA GLN A 174 -9.46 -26.24 -8.05
C GLN A 174 -9.49 -27.75 -7.83
#